data_AF-A0A7C1HSX2-F1
#
_entry.id   AF-A0A7C1HSX2-F1
#
_cell.length_a   1.000
_cell.length_b   1.000
_cell.length_c   1.000
_cell.angle_alpha   90.00
_cell.angle_beta   90.00
_cell.angle_gamma   90.00
#
_symmetry.space_group_name_H-M   'P 1'
#
loop_
_entity.id
_entity.type
_entity.pdbx_description
1 polymer ?
#
loop_
_entity_poly.entity_id
_entity_poly.type
_entity_poly.pdbx_seq_one_letter_code
_entity_poly.pdbx_strand_id
1 'polypeptide(L)'
;MKLKGFRARLMVQATEDIVRVRTAFEDLVGQPATELAHEGYWKNPLTLLEAHGGPEEARKILINLQKLHISDFLDHCEKNQFFIRVDKEGLLSGQILPGQSDGLQLIFEFEGHAPTSSQTASAVRALWSKA
;
A
#
# COMPACT_ATOMS: atom_id res chain seq x y z
N MET A 1 4.94 -19.57 1.72
CA MET A 1 4.35 -18.55 0.82
C MET A 1 5.47 -17.67 0.31
N LYS A 2 5.38 -17.23 -0.94
CA LYS A 2 6.36 -16.30 -1.54
C LYS A 2 5.65 -14.99 -1.85
N LEU A 3 6.34 -13.87 -1.70
CA LEU A 3 5.81 -12.59 -2.16
C LEU A 3 5.71 -12.63 -3.69
N LYS A 4 4.54 -12.30 -4.23
CA LYS A 4 4.25 -12.26 -5.67
C LYS A 4 4.48 -10.87 -6.24
N GLY A 5 4.11 -9.85 -5.48
CA GLY A 5 4.13 -8.47 -5.91
C GLY A 5 3.27 -7.59 -5.01
N PHE A 6 2.96 -6.40 -5.49
CA PHE A 6 2.12 -5.45 -4.78
C PHE A 6 1.18 -4.69 -5.74
N ARG A 7 0.14 -4.11 -5.15
CA ARG A 7 -0.71 -3.09 -5.74
C ARG A 7 -0.81 -1.90 -4.78
N ALA A 8 -0.59 -0.70 -5.28
CA ALA A 8 -0.67 0.55 -4.55
C ALA A 8 -1.80 1.40 -5.12
N ARG A 9 -2.61 2.01 -4.25
CA ARG A 9 -3.78 2.83 -4.63
C ARG A 9 -3.91 4.06 -3.74
N LEU A 10 -4.09 5.22 -4.35
CA LEU A 10 -4.36 6.47 -3.64
C LEU A 10 -5.42 7.28 -4.39
N MET A 11 -6.44 7.72 -3.67
CA MET A 11 -7.47 8.62 -4.22
C MET A 11 -7.01 10.06 -4.08
N VAL A 12 -7.21 10.85 -5.13
CA VAL A 12 -6.91 12.27 -5.19
C VAL A 12 -8.19 13.02 -5.52
N GLN A 13 -8.65 13.83 -4.57
CA GLN A 13 -9.81 14.68 -4.71
C GLN A 13 -9.49 15.86 -5.63
N ALA A 14 -10.52 16.43 -6.27
CA ALA A 14 -10.35 17.56 -7.19
C ALA A 14 -9.72 18.81 -6.54
N THR A 15 -9.78 18.94 -5.21
CA THR A 15 -9.20 20.04 -4.44
C THR A 15 -7.74 19.83 -4.07
N GLU A 16 -7.19 18.63 -4.28
CA GLU A 16 -5.80 18.30 -3.94
C GLU A 16 -4.84 18.64 -5.09
N ASP A 17 -3.59 18.96 -4.75
CA ASP A 17 -2.52 19.12 -5.74
C ASP A 17 -2.06 17.74 -6.22
N ILE A 18 -2.58 17.32 -7.37
CA ILE A 18 -2.27 16.01 -7.96
C ILE A 18 -0.78 15.81 -8.25
N VAL A 19 -0.04 16.87 -8.58
CA VAL A 19 1.39 16.74 -8.87
C VAL A 19 2.13 16.41 -7.58
N ARG A 20 1.84 17.15 -6.50
CA ARG A 20 2.43 16.89 -5.18
C ARG A 20 2.08 15.50 -4.66
N VAL A 21 0.81 15.10 -4.78
CA VAL A 21 0.33 13.79 -4.30
C VAL A 21 0.96 12.65 -5.10
N ARG A 22 1.05 12.80 -6.43
CA ARG A 22 1.68 11.82 -7.31
C ARG A 22 3.17 11.66 -7.00
N THR A 23 3.91 12.76 -6.85
CA THR A 23 5.33 12.68 -6.50
C THR A 23 5.53 11.91 -5.20
N ALA A 24 4.77 12.24 -4.15
CA ALA A 24 4.89 11.53 -2.87
C ALA A 24 4.49 10.03 -2.97
N PHE A 25 3.49 9.71 -3.79
CA PHE A 25 3.11 8.33 -4.10
C PHE A 25 4.26 7.57 -4.80
N GLU A 26 4.81 8.14 -5.87
CA GLU A 26 5.86 7.53 -6.68
C GLU A 26 7.17 7.40 -5.89
N ASP A 27 7.47 8.34 -4.99
CA ASP A 27 8.63 8.29 -4.10
C ASP A 27 8.57 7.10 -3.13
N LEU A 28 7.40 6.81 -2.55
CA LEU A 28 7.25 5.67 -1.65
C LEU A 28 7.19 4.34 -2.40
N VAL A 29 6.44 4.31 -3.51
CA VAL A 29 6.16 3.08 -4.26
C VAL A 29 7.32 2.70 -5.19
N GLY A 30 8.10 3.68 -5.64
CA GLY A 30 9.20 3.49 -6.59
C GLY A 30 8.76 3.05 -7.98
N GLN A 31 7.49 3.28 -8.34
CA GLN A 31 6.91 2.97 -9.65
C GLN A 31 6.05 4.15 -10.12
N PRO A 32 5.99 4.43 -11.43
CA PRO A 32 5.14 5.47 -11.98
C PRO A 32 3.66 5.17 -11.71
N ALA A 33 2.90 6.19 -11.35
CA ALA A 33 1.48 6.09 -11.13
C ALA A 33 0.72 6.07 -12.46
N THR A 34 -0.23 5.14 -12.58
CA THR A 34 -1.29 5.23 -13.61
C THR A 34 -2.45 6.02 -13.04
N GLU A 35 -2.85 7.08 -13.74
CA GLU A 35 -4.02 7.89 -13.40
C GLU A 35 -5.27 7.31 -14.02
N LEU A 36 -6.27 7.02 -13.19
CA LEU A 36 -7.58 6.56 -13.61
C LEU A 36 -8.63 7.55 -13.13
N ALA A 37 -9.41 8.10 -14.06
CA ALA A 37 -10.57 8.91 -13.69
C ALA A 37 -11.60 8.03 -12.97
N HIS A 38 -12.09 8.49 -11.84
CA HIS A 38 -13.06 7.76 -11.04
C HIS A 38 -14.12 8.70 -10.48
N GLU A 39 -15.30 8.16 -10.18
CA GLU A 39 -16.36 8.91 -9.50
C GLU A 39 -16.38 8.52 -8.02
N GLY A 40 -16.33 9.51 -7.16
CA GLY A 40 -16.30 9.34 -5.72
C GLY A 40 -17.65 9.38 -5.08
N TYR A 41 -17.65 9.49 -3.75
CA TYR A 41 -18.86 9.74 -3.00
C TYR A 41 -19.56 11.00 -3.54
N TRP A 42 -20.87 10.90 -3.79
CA TRP A 42 -21.71 11.95 -4.40
C TRP A 42 -21.33 12.39 -5.82
N LYS A 43 -20.71 11.51 -6.63
CA LYS A 43 -20.28 11.81 -8.02
C LYS A 43 -19.22 12.92 -8.11
N ASN A 44 -18.52 13.19 -7.01
CA ASN A 44 -17.38 14.09 -7.06
C ASN A 44 -16.27 13.44 -7.91
N PRO A 45 -15.69 14.17 -8.88
CA PRO A 45 -14.59 13.65 -9.66
C PRO A 45 -13.40 13.40 -8.74
N LEU A 46 -12.81 12.22 -8.84
CA LEU A 46 -11.52 11.91 -8.23
C LEU A 46 -10.60 11.25 -9.25
N THR A 47 -9.31 11.40 -8.99
CA THR A 47 -8.28 10.68 -9.72
C THR A 47 -7.77 9.56 -8.82
N LEU A 48 -7.83 8.33 -9.30
CA LEU A 48 -7.20 7.20 -8.65
C LEU A 48 -5.78 7.05 -9.22
N LEU A 49 -4.78 7.18 -8.35
CA LEU A 49 -3.41 6.77 -8.64
C LEU A 49 -3.27 5.29 -8.34
N GLU A 50 -2.86 4.50 -9.33
CA GLU A 50 -2.63 3.07 -9.17
C GLU A 50 -1.24 2.68 -9.69
N ALA A 51 -0.54 1.84 -8.95
CA ALA A 51 0.71 1.22 -9.39
C ALA A 51 0.76 -0.24 -8.99
N HIS A 52 1.51 -1.02 -9.75
CA HIS A 52 1.75 -2.44 -9.52
C HIS A 52 3.22 -2.71 -9.70
N GLY A 53 3.73 -3.71 -8.99
CA GLY A 53 5.09 -4.17 -9.23
C GLY A 53 5.28 -5.61 -8.79
N GLY A 54 6.42 -6.14 -9.20
CA GLY A 54 6.82 -7.51 -8.95
C GLY A 54 7.30 -7.72 -7.51
N PRO A 55 7.83 -8.92 -7.22
CA PRO A 55 8.24 -9.28 -5.87
C PRO A 55 9.44 -8.45 -5.36
N GLU A 56 10.31 -7.99 -6.25
CA GLU A 56 11.47 -7.18 -5.89
C GLU A 56 11.05 -5.76 -5.48
N GLU A 57 10.16 -5.13 -6.24
CA GLU A 57 9.60 -3.81 -5.90
C GLU A 57 8.77 -3.89 -4.62
N ALA A 58 7.95 -4.93 -4.49
CA ALA A 58 7.16 -5.18 -3.28
C ALA A 58 8.06 -5.31 -2.04
N ARG A 59 9.21 -5.99 -2.16
CA ARG A 59 10.18 -6.10 -1.07
C ARG A 59 10.78 -4.75 -0.69
N LYS A 60 11.14 -3.90 -1.66
CA LYS A 60 11.67 -2.55 -1.38
C LYS A 60 10.66 -1.70 -0.59
N ILE A 61 9.39 -1.77 -0.95
CA ILE A 61 8.32 -1.07 -0.22
C ILE A 61 8.23 -1.61 1.22
N LEU A 62 8.23 -2.94 1.41
CA LEU A 62 8.20 -3.54 2.74
C LEU A 62 9.37 -3.06 3.62
N ILE A 63 10.60 -2.97 3.08
CA ILE A 63 11.78 -2.44 3.79
C ILE A 63 11.52 -1.01 4.27
N ASN A 64 10.98 -0.15 3.41
CA ASN A 64 10.65 1.23 3.79
C ASN A 64 9.60 1.30 4.92
N LEU A 65 8.68 0.33 4.96
CA LEU A 65 7.62 0.25 5.97
C LEU A 65 8.08 -0.38 7.29
N GLN A 66 9.25 -1.01 7.38
CA GLN A 66 9.76 -1.63 8.62
C GLN A 66 9.99 -0.64 9.76
N LYS A 67 10.02 0.66 9.45
CA LYS A 67 10.03 1.72 10.47
C LYS A 67 8.75 1.72 11.33
N LEU A 68 7.70 1.05 10.86
CA LEU A 68 6.43 0.86 11.58
C LEU A 68 6.43 -0.45 12.36
N HIS A 69 5.62 -0.51 13.42
CA HIS A 69 5.41 -1.73 14.18
C HIS A 69 4.50 -2.70 13.42
N ILE A 70 5.02 -3.89 13.08
CA ILE A 70 4.26 -4.90 12.33
C ILE A 70 2.95 -5.31 13.02
N SER A 71 2.90 -5.28 14.35
CA SER A 71 1.73 -5.63 15.16
C SER A 71 0.48 -4.85 14.75
N ASP A 72 0.67 -3.63 14.28
CA ASP A 72 -0.40 -2.70 13.92
C ASP A 72 -1.13 -3.13 12.63
N PHE A 73 -0.57 -4.10 11.89
CA PHE A 73 -1.07 -4.52 10.58
C PHE A 73 -1.39 -6.02 10.49
N LEU A 74 -1.02 -6.84 11.48
CA LEU A 74 -1.19 -8.30 11.35
C LEU A 74 -2.65 -8.73 11.21
N ASP A 75 -3.58 -7.96 11.77
CA ASP A 75 -5.02 -8.18 11.63
C ASP A 75 -5.55 -7.77 10.25
N HIS A 76 -4.74 -7.09 9.43
CA HIS A 76 -5.04 -6.69 8.06
C HIS A 76 -4.54 -7.73 7.04
N CYS A 77 -4.49 -9.01 7.42
CA CYS A 77 -4.23 -10.11 6.51
C CYS A 77 -5.55 -10.76 6.08
N GLU A 78 -5.72 -10.99 4.78
CA GLU A 78 -6.87 -11.74 4.25
C GLU A 78 -6.40 -12.74 3.20
N LYS A 79 -6.53 -14.05 3.50
CA LYS A 79 -6.05 -15.13 2.60
C LYS A 79 -4.64 -14.79 2.10
N ASN A 80 -4.35 -14.82 0.82
CA ASN A 80 -3.03 -14.55 0.24
C ASN A 80 -2.66 -13.06 0.13
N GLN A 81 -3.34 -12.16 0.86
CA GLN A 81 -3.12 -10.72 0.77
C GLN A 81 -2.84 -10.11 2.14
N PHE A 82 -2.00 -9.08 2.13
CA PHE A 82 -1.66 -8.28 3.29
C PHE A 82 -1.84 -6.80 2.96
N PHE A 83 -2.62 -6.11 3.79
CA PHE A 83 -3.07 -4.75 3.53
C PHE A 83 -2.40 -3.79 4.51
N ILE A 84 -1.74 -2.78 3.98
CA ILE A 84 -1.22 -1.65 4.75
C ILE A 84 -1.89 -0.39 4.22
N ARG A 85 -2.26 0.49 5.14
CA ARG A 85 -2.68 1.84 4.80
C ARG A 85 -1.70 2.82 5.41
N VAL A 86 -1.19 3.73 4.61
CA VAL A 86 -0.28 4.80 5.02
C VAL A 86 -1.05 6.11 5.02
N ASP A 87 -0.88 6.92 6.06
CA ASP A 87 -1.52 8.23 6.17
C ASP A 87 -1.10 9.15 5.01
N LYS A 88 -2.08 9.80 4.38
CA LYS A 88 -1.84 10.64 3.20
C LYS A 88 -1.07 11.92 3.58
N GLU A 89 -1.46 12.61 4.65
CA GLU A 89 -0.79 13.85 5.08
C GLU A 89 0.64 13.58 5.58
N GLY A 90 0.83 12.47 6.29
CA GLY A 90 2.14 11.94 6.62
C GLY A 90 3.00 11.76 5.37
N LEU A 91 2.47 11.04 4.36
CA LEU A 91 3.16 10.81 3.09
C LEU A 91 3.58 12.12 2.42
N LEU A 92 2.67 13.10 2.36
CA LEU A 92 2.90 14.43 1.76
C LEU A 92 3.89 15.31 2.53
N SER A 93 4.21 14.95 3.77
CA SER A 93 5.24 15.59 4.61
C SER A 93 6.52 14.77 4.73
N GLY A 94 6.62 13.66 4.00
CA GLY A 94 7.79 12.76 4.00
C GLY A 94 7.85 11.79 5.19
N GLN A 95 6.74 11.63 5.91
CA GLN A 95 6.60 10.68 7.02
C GLN A 95 5.77 9.47 6.61
N ILE A 96 6.20 8.29 7.01
CA ILE A 96 5.41 7.06 6.82
C ILE A 96 4.72 6.79 8.16
N LEU A 97 3.41 6.98 8.21
CA LEU A 97 2.58 6.76 9.39
C LEU A 97 1.42 5.79 9.06
N PRO A 98 0.92 4.99 10.01
CA PRO A 98 -0.26 4.18 9.80
C PRO A 98 -1.49 5.05 9.50
N GLY A 99 -2.25 4.70 8.45
CA GLY A 99 -3.47 5.40 8.04
C GLY A 99 -4.73 4.58 8.26
N GLN A 100 -5.90 5.24 8.33
CA GLN A 100 -7.18 4.59 8.64
C GLN A 100 -8.24 4.70 7.53
N SER A 101 -8.28 5.79 6.74
CA SER A 101 -9.35 6.01 5.73
C SER A 101 -8.81 6.37 4.34
N ASP A 102 -8.56 7.66 4.07
CA ASP A 102 -8.15 8.21 2.77
C ASP A 102 -6.64 8.09 2.53
N GLY A 103 -6.02 7.08 3.15
CA GLY A 103 -4.59 6.83 3.06
C GLY A 103 -4.21 6.03 1.81
N LEU A 104 -2.92 6.05 1.47
CA LEU A 104 -2.35 5.19 0.45
C LEU A 104 -2.53 3.72 0.88
N GLN A 105 -3.29 2.98 0.08
CA GLN A 105 -3.50 1.56 0.28
C GLN A 105 -2.43 0.76 -0.46
N LEU A 106 -1.67 -0.03 0.28
CA LEU A 106 -0.70 -0.99 -0.22
C LEU A 106 -1.24 -2.40 0.02
N ILE A 107 -1.29 -3.19 -1.05
CA ILE A 107 -1.78 -4.56 -1.04
C ILE A 107 -0.63 -5.44 -1.50
N PHE A 108 -0.11 -6.28 -0.62
CA PHE A 108 0.94 -7.24 -0.95
C PHE A 108 0.30 -8.59 -1.25
N GLU A 109 0.61 -9.14 -2.42
CA GLU A 109 0.09 -10.43 -2.86
C GLU A 109 1.10 -11.54 -2.63
N PHE A 110 0.62 -12.70 -2.21
CA PHE A 110 1.45 -13.87 -1.96
C PHE A 110 1.05 -15.05 -2.86
N GLU A 111 2.06 -15.80 -3.30
CA GLU A 111 1.90 -17.10 -3.92
C GLU A 111 1.83 -18.22 -2.88
N GLY A 112 0.99 -19.21 -3.17
CA GLY A 112 0.71 -20.37 -2.34
C GLY A 112 -0.75 -20.40 -1.89
N HIS A 113 -1.14 -21.48 -1.21
CA HIS A 113 -2.46 -21.59 -0.60
C HIS A 113 -2.36 -21.24 0.88
N ALA A 114 -2.85 -20.07 1.27
CA ALA A 114 -3.15 -19.72 2.65
C ALA A 114 -4.66 -19.79 2.88
N PRO A 115 -5.19 -20.91 3.40
CA PRO A 115 -6.61 -21.03 3.67
C PRO A 115 -7.11 -20.07 4.76
N THR A 116 -6.21 -19.47 5.55
CA THR A 116 -6.57 -18.58 6.67
C THR A 116 -5.68 -17.33 6.74
N SER A 117 -6.24 -16.23 7.26
CA SER A 117 -5.50 -14.99 7.54
C SER A 117 -4.32 -15.18 8.50
N SER A 118 -4.42 -16.10 9.46
CA SER A 118 -3.35 -16.40 10.44
C SER A 118 -2.08 -16.97 9.80
N GLN A 119 -2.23 -17.81 8.78
CA GLN A 119 -1.08 -18.35 8.03
C GLN A 119 -0.36 -17.25 7.25
N THR A 120 -1.12 -16.30 6.70
CA THR A 120 -0.57 -15.14 5.99
C THR A 120 0.10 -14.18 6.95
N ALA A 121 -0.51 -13.88 8.09
CA ALA A 121 0.13 -13.09 9.13
C ALA A 121 1.47 -13.70 9.60
N SER A 122 1.53 -15.03 9.70
CA SER A 122 2.78 -15.76 10.01
C SER A 122 3.83 -15.61 8.91
N ALA A 123 3.43 -15.69 7.63
CA ALA A 123 4.32 -15.49 6.49
C ALA A 123 4.81 -14.03 6.38
N VAL A 124 3.91 -13.06 6.59
CA VAL A 124 4.21 -11.63 6.65
C VAL A 124 5.22 -11.36 7.76
N ARG A 125 4.99 -11.89 8.98
CA ARG A 125 5.93 -11.74 10.10
C ARG A 125 7.33 -12.28 9.78
N ALA A 126 7.40 -13.44 9.11
CA ALA A 126 8.68 -14.04 8.72
C ALA A 126 9.40 -13.26 7.60
N LEU A 127 8.67 -12.55 6.74
CA LEU A 127 9.26 -11.66 5.73
C LEU A 127 9.67 -10.32 6.34
N TRP A 128 8.84 -9.76 7.22
CA TRP A 128 9.07 -8.46 7.86
C TRP A 128 10.32 -8.47 8.75
N SER A 129 10.72 -9.62 9.31
CA SER A 129 11.97 -9.75 10.06
C SER A 129 13.22 -9.96 9.19
N LYS A 130 13.05 -10.15 7.89
CA LYS A 130 14.12 -10.46 6.92
C LYS A 130 14.31 -9.39 5.84
N ALA A 131 13.34 -8.50 5.66
CA ALA A 131 13.49 -7.26 4.91
C ALA A 131 14.55 -6.39 5.60
#